data_AF-A0AAD9KBL9-F1
#
_entry.id   AF-A0AAD9KBL9-F1
#
_cell.length_a   1.000
_cell.length_b   1.000
_cell.length_c   1.000
_cell.angle_alpha   90.00
_cell.angle_beta   90.00
_cell.angle_gamma   90.00
#
_symmetry.space_group_name_H-M   'P 1'
#
loop_
_entity.id
_entity.type
_entity.pdbx_description
1 polymer ?
#
loop_
_entity_poly.entity_id
_entity_poly.type
_entity_poly.pdbx_seq_one_letter_code
_entity_poly.pdbx_strand_id
1 'polypeptide(L)'
;MSKSAGTLITTNNATYIPPRFMPGYRGHVPTMKFDYGETYGNHTVKYFQDFRSSALETSKTNYCKGGYFPTYYSYNADLATEARTRKWDRWLQVPQYTLTNYDHDKREELIRFDRLSRAQREHYNDKSGTVHKVDYFLLPKKSEDVHKKKRVL
;
A
#
# COMPACT_ATOMS: atom_id res chain seq x y z
N MET A 1 34.84 9.38 17.39
CA MET A 1 33.89 9.50 16.25
C MET A 1 32.64 10.21 16.77
N SER A 2 32.55 11.51 16.54
CA SER A 2 31.45 12.37 17.04
C SER A 2 30.17 12.11 16.23
N LYS A 3 29.04 11.90 16.90
CA LYS A 3 27.72 11.73 16.26
C LYS A 3 27.02 13.08 16.26
N SER A 4 26.69 13.61 15.08
CA SER A 4 25.99 14.90 14.94
C SER A 4 24.53 14.78 15.36
N ALA A 5 24.00 15.84 15.96
CA ALA A 5 22.60 15.96 16.33
C ALA A 5 21.73 15.95 15.07
N GLY A 6 20.86 14.95 14.92
CA GLY A 6 19.93 14.82 13.79
C GLY A 6 19.83 13.43 13.16
N THR A 7 20.64 12.46 13.57
CA THR A 7 20.49 11.07 13.08
C THR A 7 19.21 10.45 13.65
N LEU A 8 18.18 10.30 12.80
CA LEU A 8 16.96 9.57 13.11
C LEU A 8 17.32 8.11 13.47
N ILE A 9 17.19 7.74 14.74
CA ILE A 9 17.31 6.34 15.17
C ILE A 9 16.00 5.64 14.81
N THR A 10 15.93 5.09 13.60
CA THR A 10 14.87 4.13 13.24
C THR A 10 15.28 2.76 13.78
N THR A 11 14.38 2.10 14.52
CA THR A 11 14.55 0.68 14.93
C THR A 11 14.42 -0.27 13.74
N ASN A 12 13.89 0.22 12.61
CA ASN A 12 13.77 -0.52 11.37
C ASN A 12 14.92 -0.10 10.44
N ASN A 13 16.14 -0.50 10.79
CA ASN A 13 17.21 -0.51 9.79
C ASN A 13 16.87 -1.66 8.84
N ALA A 14 16.40 -1.37 7.63
CA ALA A 14 16.13 -2.36 6.59
C ALA A 14 17.47 -2.96 6.11
N THR A 15 18.11 -3.69 7.01
CA THR A 15 19.36 -4.40 6.79
C THR A 15 19.00 -5.57 5.91
N TYR A 16 19.73 -5.76 4.81
CA TYR A 16 19.56 -6.90 3.92
C TYR A 16 19.57 -8.20 4.74
N ILE A 17 18.41 -8.88 4.85
CA ILE A 17 18.31 -10.19 5.49
C ILE A 17 18.60 -11.23 4.41
N PRO A 18 19.64 -12.06 4.56
CA PRO A 18 19.92 -13.15 3.63
C PRO A 18 18.66 -14.01 3.48
N PRO A 19 18.28 -14.45 2.26
CA PRO A 19 17.05 -15.22 2.04
C PRO A 19 16.91 -16.47 2.92
N ARG A 20 18.03 -17.03 3.39
CA ARG A 20 18.10 -18.16 4.31
C ARG A 20 17.59 -17.87 5.73
N PHE A 21 17.58 -16.60 6.14
CA PHE A 21 17.10 -16.14 7.45
C PHE A 21 15.74 -15.45 7.38
N MET A 22 15.18 -15.27 6.18
CA MET A 22 13.80 -14.81 6.08
C MET A 22 12.88 -15.93 6.57
N PRO A 23 11.96 -15.64 7.51
CA PRO A 23 10.90 -16.57 7.84
C PRO A 23 10.17 -16.95 6.55
N GLY A 24 9.91 -18.25 6.34
CA GLY A 24 9.08 -18.72 5.22
C GLY A 24 7.66 -18.16 5.25
N TYR A 25 7.26 -17.61 6.39
CA TYR A 25 5.98 -16.95 6.60
C TYR A 25 6.09 -15.43 6.49
N ARG A 26 5.48 -14.84 5.46
CA ARG A 26 5.37 -13.38 5.26
C ARG A 26 3.99 -12.80 5.59
N GLY A 27 3.08 -13.60 6.15
CA GLY A 27 1.68 -13.21 6.40
C GLY A 27 0.68 -14.06 5.62
N HIS A 28 -0.51 -13.52 5.36
CA HIS A 28 -1.59 -14.25 4.68
C HIS A 28 -1.16 -14.84 3.33
N VAL A 29 -1.37 -16.15 3.14
CA VAL A 29 -1.20 -16.84 1.86
C VAL A 29 -2.55 -16.84 1.13
N PRO A 30 -2.68 -16.12 0.00
CA PRO A 30 -3.89 -16.16 -0.81
C PRO A 30 -4.24 -17.59 -1.20
N THR A 31 -5.53 -17.86 -1.38
CA THR A 31 -6.10 -19.15 -1.83
C THR A 31 -5.81 -20.38 -0.96
N MET A 32 -4.98 -20.28 0.08
CA MET A 32 -4.64 -21.39 0.97
C MET A 32 -5.86 -22.09 1.58
N LYS A 33 -6.95 -21.36 1.83
CA LYS A 33 -8.20 -21.92 2.36
C LYS A 33 -8.92 -22.89 1.42
N PHE A 34 -8.55 -22.90 0.13
CA PHE A 34 -9.16 -23.74 -0.89
C PHE A 34 -8.28 -24.94 -1.27
N ASP A 35 -7.00 -24.93 -0.87
CA ASP A 35 -6.08 -26.05 -1.07
C ASP A 35 -5.96 -26.88 0.22
N TYR A 36 -5.96 -28.20 0.07
CA TYR A 36 -5.83 -29.14 1.19
C TYR A 36 -4.82 -30.24 0.83
N GLY A 37 -4.28 -30.91 1.86
CA GLY A 37 -3.34 -32.02 1.69
C GLY A 37 -1.86 -31.67 1.86
N GLU A 38 -1.51 -30.39 2.07
CA GLU A 38 -0.16 -29.99 2.48
C GLU A 38 -0.17 -29.31 3.85
N THR A 39 1.00 -29.30 4.51
CA THR A 39 1.15 -28.59 5.78
C THR A 39 1.20 -27.08 5.56
N TYR A 40 0.90 -26.31 6.62
CA TYR A 40 0.99 -24.86 6.57
C TYR A 40 2.37 -24.36 6.13
N GLY A 41 3.43 -25.00 6.63
CA GLY A 41 4.80 -24.72 6.24
C GLY A 41 5.03 -24.89 4.74
N ASN A 42 4.61 -26.02 4.17
CA ASN A 42 4.79 -26.30 2.74
C ASN A 42 4.06 -25.29 1.85
N HIS A 43 2.80 -24.96 2.18
CA HIS A 43 2.04 -23.95 1.45
C HIS A 43 2.72 -22.57 1.46
N THR A 44 3.23 -22.13 2.62
CA THR A 44 3.90 -20.83 2.73
C THR A 44 5.22 -20.77 1.96
N VAL A 45 6.00 -21.87 1.98
CA VAL A 45 7.24 -21.99 1.21
C VAL A 45 6.95 -21.95 -0.29
N LYS A 46 5.96 -22.73 -0.76
CA LYS A 46 5.54 -22.74 -2.16
C LYS A 46 5.10 -21.34 -2.61
N TYR A 47 4.21 -20.71 -1.86
CA TYR A 47 3.76 -19.34 -2.15
C TYR A 47 4.91 -18.34 -2.23
N PHE A 48 5.88 -18.43 -1.31
CA PHE A 48 7.05 -17.55 -1.36
C PHE A 48 7.89 -17.77 -2.63
N GLN A 49 8.10 -19.02 -3.03
CA GLN A 49 8.81 -19.34 -4.26
C GLN A 49 8.03 -18.87 -5.49
N ASP A 50 6.72 -19.08 -5.55
CA ASP A 50 5.86 -18.61 -6.66
C ASP A 50 5.87 -17.08 -6.75
N PHE A 51 5.73 -16.39 -5.61
CA PHE A 51 5.83 -14.93 -5.54
C PHE A 51 7.19 -14.45 -6.03
N ARG A 52 8.28 -15.05 -5.55
CA ARG A 52 9.64 -14.72 -5.99
C ARG A 52 9.82 -14.97 -7.49
N SER A 53 9.29 -16.09 -8.00
CA SER A 53 9.35 -16.46 -9.42
C SER A 53 8.61 -15.43 -10.27
N SER A 54 7.37 -15.11 -9.92
CA SER A 54 6.57 -14.10 -10.64
C SER A 54 7.23 -12.72 -10.65
N ALA A 55 7.81 -12.29 -9.53
CA ALA A 55 8.57 -11.05 -9.44
C ALA A 55 9.80 -11.07 -10.36
N LEU A 56 10.56 -12.19 -10.37
CA LEU A 56 11.71 -12.37 -11.24
C LEU A 56 11.34 -12.53 -12.72
N GLU A 57 10.17 -13.09 -13.04
CA GLU A 57 9.69 -13.17 -14.42
C GLU A 57 9.28 -11.81 -14.97
N THR A 58 8.76 -10.94 -14.10
CA THR A 58 8.43 -9.56 -14.48
C THR A 58 9.70 -8.81 -14.92
N SER A 59 10.89 -9.18 -14.42
CA SER A 59 12.19 -8.58 -14.80
C SER A 59 12.60 -8.86 -16.26
N LYS A 60 11.85 -9.68 -17.01
CA LYS A 60 12.04 -9.89 -18.44
C LYS A 60 11.60 -8.68 -19.28
N THR A 61 10.84 -7.74 -18.70
CA THR A 61 10.27 -6.60 -19.44
C THR A 61 10.67 -5.25 -18.83
N ASN A 62 10.81 -4.24 -19.69
CA ASN A 62 11.16 -2.87 -19.28
C ASN A 62 10.03 -2.15 -18.52
N TYR A 63 8.82 -2.72 -18.46
CA TYR A 63 7.63 -2.13 -17.83
C TYR A 63 7.34 -2.70 -16.44
N CYS A 64 8.29 -3.42 -15.84
CA CYS A 64 8.11 -4.00 -14.51
C CYS A 64 8.06 -2.92 -13.41
N LYS A 65 7.03 -2.96 -12.55
CA LYS A 65 6.87 -2.01 -11.43
C LYS A 65 7.99 -2.09 -10.36
N GLY A 66 8.86 -3.11 -10.42
CA GLY A 66 9.97 -3.30 -9.49
C GLY A 66 11.30 -2.66 -9.91
N GLY A 67 11.36 -2.09 -11.12
CA GLY A 67 12.61 -1.54 -11.67
C GLY A 67 13.66 -2.60 -12.05
N TYR A 68 14.79 -2.14 -12.58
CA TYR A 68 15.86 -2.98 -13.11
C TYR A 68 17.03 -3.05 -12.10
N PHE A 69 16.83 -3.76 -10.99
CA PHE A 69 17.90 -3.98 -10.02
C PHE A 69 18.83 -5.10 -10.51
N PRO A 70 20.17 -4.88 -10.56
CA PRO A 70 21.12 -5.94 -10.85
C PRO A 70 21.08 -6.96 -9.71
N THR A 71 20.46 -8.11 -9.98
CA THR A 71 20.40 -9.23 -9.03
C THR A 71 20.91 -10.48 -9.73
N TYR A 72 21.77 -11.23 -9.04
CA TYR A 72 22.27 -12.53 -9.49
C TYR A 72 21.14 -13.54 -9.78
N TYR A 73 19.96 -13.33 -9.19
CA TYR A 73 18.80 -14.21 -9.34
C TYR A 73 17.87 -13.82 -10.50
N SER A 74 18.23 -12.83 -11.31
CA SER A 74 17.46 -12.44 -12.48
C SER A 74 17.57 -13.49 -13.60
N TYR A 75 16.47 -13.76 -14.30
CA TYR A 75 16.45 -14.61 -15.49
C TYR A 75 17.00 -13.93 -16.75
N ASN A 76 17.19 -12.61 -16.73
CA ASN A 76 17.85 -11.89 -17.81
C ASN A 76 19.37 -11.92 -17.62
N ALA A 77 20.11 -12.50 -18.57
CA ALA A 77 21.56 -12.64 -18.52
C ALA A 77 22.29 -11.28 -18.50
N ASP A 78 21.76 -10.25 -19.18
CA ASP A 78 22.34 -8.91 -19.19
C ASP A 78 22.25 -8.23 -17.81
N LEU A 79 21.21 -8.56 -17.03
CA LEU A 79 21.05 -8.14 -15.62
C LEU A 79 22.04 -8.83 -14.70
N ALA A 80 22.13 -10.16 -14.83
CA ALA A 80 22.94 -11.00 -13.96
C ALA A 80 24.45 -10.74 -14.15
N THR A 81 24.86 -10.40 -15.38
CA THR A 81 26.27 -10.13 -15.75
C THR A 81 26.65 -8.65 -15.69
N GLU A 82 25.72 -7.79 -15.27
CA GLU A 82 25.88 -6.32 -15.22
C GLU A 82 26.32 -5.70 -16.57
N ALA A 83 26.09 -6.37 -17.71
CA ALA A 83 26.53 -5.95 -19.03
C ALA A 83 25.98 -4.57 -19.41
N ARG A 84 24.82 -4.20 -18.88
CA ARG A 84 24.19 -2.89 -19.09
C ARG A 84 24.94 -1.72 -18.45
N THR A 85 25.59 -1.90 -17.30
CA THR A 85 26.38 -0.82 -16.66
C THR A 85 27.56 -0.38 -17.52
N ARG A 86 27.99 -1.24 -18.43
CA ARG A 86 29.14 -1.09 -19.34
C ARG A 86 28.76 -0.56 -20.72
N LYS A 87 27.47 -0.50 -21.07
CA LYS A 87 26.97 -0.04 -22.39
C LYS A 87 26.38 1.36 -22.29
N TRP A 88 26.33 2.08 -23.42
CA TRP A 88 25.67 3.40 -23.53
C TRP A 88 24.19 3.36 -23.14
N ASP A 89 23.57 2.19 -23.22
CA ASP A 89 22.20 1.92 -22.82
C ASP A 89 21.93 2.24 -21.32
N ARG A 90 22.98 2.29 -20.50
CA ARG A 90 22.93 2.83 -19.13
C ARG A 90 22.35 4.24 -19.11
N TRP A 91 22.85 5.12 -19.99
CA TRP A 91 22.49 6.54 -20.05
C TRP A 91 21.10 6.77 -20.63
N LEU A 92 20.69 5.96 -21.61
CA LEU A 92 19.36 6.04 -22.24
C LEU A 92 18.22 5.72 -21.27
N GLN A 93 18.48 4.84 -20.30
CA GLN A 93 17.48 4.33 -19.38
C GLN A 93 17.74 4.76 -17.93
N VAL A 94 18.52 5.84 -17.71
CA VAL A 94 18.67 6.42 -16.37
C VAL A 94 17.31 6.92 -15.90
N PRO A 95 16.81 6.50 -14.72
CA PRO A 95 15.58 7.05 -14.19
C PRO A 95 15.78 8.55 -13.96
N GLN A 96 15.01 9.36 -14.67
CA GLN A 96 14.93 10.80 -14.44
C GLN A 96 14.02 11.01 -13.23
N TYR A 97 14.62 11.26 -12.07
CA TYR A 97 13.86 11.65 -10.89
C TYR A 97 13.58 13.14 -10.97
N THR A 98 12.31 13.52 -10.83
CA THR A 98 11.92 14.91 -10.57
C THR A 98 11.50 14.98 -9.11
N LEU A 99 12.08 15.93 -8.37
CA LEU A 99 11.68 16.14 -6.98
C LEU A 99 10.34 16.89 -6.99
N THR A 100 9.24 16.16 -6.88
CA THR A 100 7.92 16.73 -6.73
C THR A 100 7.42 16.48 -5.31
N ASN A 101 6.70 17.44 -4.74
CA ASN A 101 5.91 17.19 -3.52
C ASN A 101 4.63 16.38 -3.82
N TYR A 102 4.54 15.82 -5.03
CA TYR A 102 3.34 15.25 -5.60
C TYR A 102 3.54 13.76 -5.85
N ASP A 103 2.96 12.95 -4.98
CA ASP A 103 2.95 11.49 -5.14
C ASP A 103 1.80 11.09 -6.07
N HIS A 104 2.15 10.74 -7.31
CA HIS A 104 1.19 10.38 -8.35
C HIS A 104 0.42 9.09 -8.04
N ASP A 105 1.07 8.09 -7.44
CA ASP A 105 0.43 6.82 -7.10
C ASP A 105 -0.57 7.01 -5.94
N LYS A 106 -0.19 7.81 -4.95
CA LYS A 106 -1.05 8.14 -3.81
C LYS A 106 -2.26 8.99 -4.21
N ARG A 107 -2.18 9.81 -5.26
CA ARG A 107 -3.33 10.59 -5.78
C ARG A 107 -4.49 9.67 -6.12
N GLU A 108 -4.24 8.66 -6.95
CA GLU A 108 -5.28 7.77 -7.45
C GLU A 108 -5.91 6.97 -6.32
N GLU A 109 -5.10 6.56 -5.34
CA GLU A 109 -5.59 5.92 -4.12
C GLU A 109 -6.53 6.84 -3.32
N LEU A 110 -6.15 8.11 -3.11
CA LEU A 110 -6.98 9.08 -2.41
C LEU A 110 -8.29 9.37 -3.14
N ILE A 111 -8.26 9.55 -4.46
CA ILE A 111 -9.46 9.76 -5.29
C ILE A 111 -10.39 8.55 -5.18
N ARG A 112 -9.82 7.34 -5.28
CA ARG A 112 -10.58 6.11 -5.15
C ARG A 112 -11.21 5.96 -3.78
N PHE A 113 -10.46 6.25 -2.72
CA PHE A 113 -10.94 6.21 -1.34
C PHE A 113 -12.09 7.20 -1.10
N ASP A 114 -11.95 8.44 -1.56
CA ASP A 114 -13.01 9.47 -1.48
C ASP A 114 -14.28 9.04 -2.22
N ARG A 115 -14.13 8.50 -3.45
CA ARG A 115 -15.25 7.97 -4.23
C ARG A 115 -15.98 6.83 -3.52
N LEU A 116 -15.25 5.87 -2.96
CA LEU A 116 -15.84 4.75 -2.21
C LEU A 116 -16.55 5.23 -0.94
N SER A 117 -15.94 6.17 -0.22
CA SER A 117 -16.52 6.77 1.00
C SER A 117 -17.82 7.50 0.69
N ARG A 118 -17.88 8.28 -0.40
CA ARG A 118 -19.11 8.92 -0.87
C ARG A 118 -20.18 7.90 -1.25
N ALA A 119 -19.82 6.87 -2.02
CA ALA A 119 -20.77 5.82 -2.40
C ALA A 119 -21.36 5.09 -1.18
N GLN A 120 -20.53 4.83 -0.16
CA GLN A 120 -21.00 4.25 1.10
C GLN A 120 -21.98 5.21 1.81
N ARG A 121 -21.69 6.52 1.83
CA ARG A 121 -22.58 7.51 2.45
C ARG A 121 -23.95 7.57 1.75
N GLU A 122 -23.95 7.56 0.42
CA GLU A 122 -25.16 7.51 -0.40
C GLU A 122 -26.00 6.25 -0.15
N HIS A 123 -25.39 5.15 0.27
CA HIS A 123 -26.12 3.93 0.62
C HIS A 123 -27.08 4.12 1.81
N TYR A 124 -26.76 5.04 2.73
CA TYR A 124 -27.62 5.36 3.88
C TYR A 124 -28.67 6.43 3.57
N ASN A 125 -28.62 7.05 2.39
CA ASN A 125 -29.66 7.98 1.98
C ASN A 125 -30.96 7.21 1.72
N ASP A 126 -32.07 7.85 2.09
CA ASP A 126 -33.39 7.29 1.85
C ASP A 126 -33.65 7.16 0.33
N LYS A 127 -34.02 5.96 -0.10
CA LYS A 127 -34.33 5.63 -1.50
C LYS A 127 -35.80 5.81 -1.85
N SER A 128 -36.64 6.14 -0.85
CA SER A 128 -38.09 6.32 -1.02
C SER A 128 -38.45 7.48 -1.95
N GLY A 129 -37.50 8.41 -2.21
CA GLY A 129 -37.74 9.64 -2.97
C GLY A 129 -38.64 10.64 -2.24
N THR A 130 -39.07 10.32 -1.02
CA THR A 130 -39.92 11.18 -0.19
C THR A 130 -39.11 11.72 0.97
N VAL A 131 -39.02 13.05 1.08
CA VAL A 131 -38.45 13.67 2.28
C VAL A 131 -39.50 13.57 3.38
N HIS A 132 -39.20 12.85 4.46
CA HIS A 132 -40.09 12.80 5.61
C HIS A 132 -40.29 14.21 6.17
N LYS A 133 -41.55 14.61 6.32
CA LYS A 133 -41.90 15.89 6.92
C LYS A 133 -41.44 15.87 8.39
N VAL A 134 -40.50 16.75 8.72
CA VAL A 134 -40.12 17.01 10.11
C VAL A 134 -41.09 18.06 10.65
N ASP A 135 -41.93 17.68 11.60
CA ASP A 135 -43.01 18.55 12.12
C ASP A 135 -42.48 19.84 12.76
N TYR A 136 -41.28 19.81 13.34
CA TYR A 136 -40.60 20.99 13.84
C TYR A 136 -39.08 20.79 13.78
N PHE A 137 -38.37 21.74 13.19
CA PHE A 137 -36.92 21.81 13.31
C PHE A 137 -36.58 22.45 14.66
N LEU A 138 -36.06 21.65 15.59
CA LEU A 138 -35.42 22.20 16.78
C LEU A 138 -34.11 22.84 16.35
N LEU A 139 -34.08 24.17 16.30
CA LEU A 139 -32.81 24.88 16.23
C LEU A 139 -31.99 24.50 17.46
N PRO A 140 -30.75 24.02 17.30
CA PRO A 140 -29.91 23.63 18.42
C PRO A 140 -29.71 24.85 19.33
N LYS A 141 -30.22 24.76 20.55
CA LYS A 141 -30.05 25.77 21.59
C LYS A 141 -28.74 25.51 22.31
N LYS A 142 -28.13 26.57 22.87
CA LYS A 142 -26.99 26.41 23.78
C LYS A 142 -27.42 25.56 24.99
N SER A 143 -26.52 24.69 25.46
CA SER A 143 -26.79 23.74 26.56
C SER A 143 -27.40 24.43 27.80
N GLU A 144 -26.92 25.62 28.13
CA GLU A 144 -27.40 26.44 29.25
C GLU A 144 -28.89 26.78 29.15
N ASP A 145 -29.40 26.99 27.93
CA ASP A 145 -30.79 27.38 27.68
C ASP A 145 -31.74 26.18 27.63
N VAL A 146 -31.22 24.96 27.52
CA VAL A 146 -32.00 23.71 27.60
C VAL A 146 -32.43 23.43 29.04
N HIS A 147 -31.57 23.76 30.01
CA HIS A 147 -31.78 23.43 31.43
C HIS A 147 -32.56 24.50 32.21
N LYS A 148 -32.78 25.68 31.63
CA LYS A 148 -33.61 26.74 32.24
C LYS A 148 -35.09 26.36 32.15
N LYS A 149 -35.59 25.57 33.11
CA LYS A 149 -37.04 25.40 33.32
C LYS A 149 -37.65 26.77 33.61
N LYS A 150 -38.64 27.20 32.81
CA LYS A 150 -39.47 28.35 33.15
C LYS A 150 -40.15 28.09 34.49
N ARG A 151 -39.80 28.86 35.52
CA ARG A 151 -40.63 28.98 36.73
C ARG A 151 -41.95 29.58 36.29
N VAL A 152 -43.00 28.78 36.28
CA VAL A 152 -44.37 29.25 36.09
C VAL A 152 -44.81 29.85 37.44
N LEU A 153 -45.20 31.12 37.43
CA LEU A 153 -45.86 31.81 38.53
C LEU A 153 -47.37 31.54 38.46
#